data_AF-A0AA39IPK1-F1
#
_entry.id   AF-A0AA39IPK1-F1
#
_cell.length_a   1.000
_cell.length_b   1.000
_cell.length_c   1.000
_cell.angle_alpha   90.00
_cell.angle_beta   90.00
_cell.angle_gamma   90.00
#
_symmetry.space_group_name_H-M   'P 1'
#
loop_
_entity.id
_entity.type
_entity.pdbx_description
1 polymer ?
#
loop_
_entity_poly.entity_id
_entity_poly.type
_entity_poly.pdbx_seq_one_letter_code
_entity_poly.pdbx_strand_id
1 'polypeptide(L)'
;MRTVLALFCLLAVTSALWGPFKKAECDICRDVVEDTEGWVGKEDQRDEKYIIKKCESFFDLVSSSLAKKFCDHFVEKGLDDIIKHLEDPSAENTDADAVCGDLGAC
;
A
#
# COMPACT_ATOMS: atom_id res chain seq x y z
N MET A 1 7.83 -15.29 -36.06
CA MET A 1 8.75 -14.17 -35.74
C MET A 1 8.02 -12.83 -35.58
N ARG A 2 7.20 -12.38 -36.54
CA ARG A 2 6.41 -11.13 -36.42
C ARG A 2 5.44 -11.08 -35.22
N THR A 3 4.80 -12.20 -34.88
CA THR A 3 3.85 -12.30 -33.76
C THR A 3 4.52 -12.33 -32.39
N VAL A 4 5.74 -12.87 -32.29
CA VAL A 4 6.51 -12.97 -31.04
C VAL A 4 7.05 -11.61 -30.60
N LEU A 5 7.46 -10.77 -31.57
CA LEU A 5 7.89 -9.39 -31.32
C LEU A 5 6.75 -8.50 -30.80
N ALA A 6 5.52 -8.69 -31.29
CA ALA A 6 4.36 -7.93 -30.81
C ALA A 6 3.97 -8.30 -29.36
N LEU A 7 4.10 -9.57 -28.98
CA LEU A 7 3.85 -10.05 -27.62
C LEU A 7 4.89 -9.54 -26.60
N PHE A 8 6.16 -9.46 -27.00
CA PHE A 8 7.22 -8.90 -26.15
C PHE A 8 7.04 -7.39 -25.89
N CYS A 9 6.55 -6.63 -26.87
CA CYS A 9 6.24 -5.21 -26.66
C CYS A 9 5.06 -4.98 -25.71
N LEU A 10 4.04 -5.86 -25.71
CA LEU A 10 2.91 -5.75 -24.78
C LEU A 10 3.31 -6.00 -23.32
N LEU A 11 4.21 -6.96 -23.08
CA LEU A 11 4.69 -7.28 -21.72
C LEU A 11 5.56 -6.17 -21.11
N ALA A 12 6.34 -5.45 -21.93
CA ALA A 12 7.17 -4.34 -21.44
C ALA A 12 6.34 -3.11 -21.04
N VAL A 13 5.22 -2.86 -21.71
CA VAL A 13 4.31 -1.74 -21.39
C VAL A 13 3.54 -2.00 -20.10
N THR A 14 3.19 -3.25 -19.80
CA THR A 14 2.47 -3.58 -18.55
C THR A 14 3.34 -3.37 -17.30
N SER A 15 4.64 -3.63 -17.36
CA SER A 15 5.55 -3.44 -16.22
C SER A 15 5.84 -1.98 -15.88
N ALA A 16 5.79 -1.07 -16.86
CA ALA A 16 6.05 0.36 -16.63
C ALA A 16 4.88 1.06 -15.92
N LEU A 17 3.66 0.53 -16.05
CA LEU A 17 2.47 1.11 -15.44
C LEU A 17 2.34 0.78 -13.95
N TRP A 18 3.03 -0.26 -13.45
CA TRP A 18 2.95 -0.70 -12.04
C TRP A 18 3.98 -0.04 -11.12
N GLY A 19 5.06 0.51 -11.66
CA GLY A 19 6.06 1.25 -10.87
C GLY A 19 5.48 2.36 -9.98
N PRO A 20 4.62 3.26 -10.50
CA PRO A 20 4.02 4.32 -9.68
C PRO A 20 3.04 3.80 -8.62
N PHE A 21 2.30 2.72 -8.92
CA PHE A 21 1.37 2.12 -7.95
C PHE A 21 2.11 1.42 -6.83
N LYS A 22 3.16 0.66 -7.13
CA LYS A 22 3.98 -0.01 -6.10
C LYS A 22 4.68 1.01 -5.20
N LYS A 23 5.16 2.12 -5.78
CA LYS A 23 5.73 3.20 -4.98
C LYS A 23 4.69 3.85 -4.06
N ALA A 24 3.49 4.14 -4.58
CA ALA A 24 2.41 4.69 -3.76
C ALA A 24 1.99 3.70 -2.65
N GLU A 25 1.88 2.41 -2.96
CA GLU A 25 1.59 1.35 -1.98
C GLU A 25 2.63 1.30 -0.85
N CYS A 26 3.92 1.38 -1.21
CA CYS A 26 5.01 1.44 -0.25
C CYS A 26 4.98 2.73 0.61
N ASP A 27 4.77 3.89 -0.02
CA ASP A 27 4.68 5.18 0.70
C ASP A 27 3.45 5.22 1.63
N ILE A 28 2.29 4.70 1.20
CA ILE A 28 1.07 4.60 2.01
C ILE A 28 1.30 3.64 3.18
N CYS A 29 1.92 2.49 2.94
CA CYS A 29 2.22 1.53 3.99
C CYS A 29 3.14 2.16 5.05
N ARG A 30 4.22 2.86 4.63
CA ARG A 30 5.15 3.51 5.56
C ARG A 30 4.44 4.56 6.40
N ASP A 31 3.68 5.45 5.74
CA ASP A 31 2.89 6.49 6.41
C ASP A 31 1.90 5.89 7.41
N VAL A 32 1.27 4.76 7.05
CA VAL A 32 0.35 4.07 7.94
C VAL A 32 1.10 3.44 9.10
N VAL A 33 2.20 2.72 8.91
CA VAL A 33 2.97 2.14 10.01
C VAL A 33 3.45 3.23 10.98
N GLU A 34 3.99 4.33 10.46
CA GLU A 34 4.42 5.49 11.27
C GLU A 34 3.25 6.14 12.03
N ASP A 35 2.10 6.36 11.39
CA ASP A 35 0.89 6.83 12.08
C ASP A 35 0.38 5.78 13.09
N THR A 36 0.68 4.51 12.84
CA THR A 36 0.23 3.35 13.62
C THR A 36 0.93 3.21 14.96
N GLU A 37 2.19 3.63 15.05
CA GLU A 37 2.84 3.86 16.34
C GLU A 37 2.08 4.87 17.25
N GLY A 38 1.28 5.79 16.68
CA GLY A 38 0.48 6.77 17.43
C GLY A 38 -0.85 6.27 18.00
N TRP A 39 -1.46 5.26 17.36
CA TRP A 39 -2.81 4.74 17.69
C TRP A 39 -2.90 3.22 17.90
N VAL A 40 -1.80 2.45 17.78
CA VAL A 40 -1.74 1.02 18.15
C VAL A 40 -2.16 0.84 19.61
N GLY A 41 -3.03 -0.14 19.86
CA GLY A 41 -3.64 -0.38 21.17
C GLY A 41 -4.77 0.59 21.54
N LYS A 42 -5.16 1.49 20.64
CA LYS A 42 -6.34 2.37 20.73
C LYS A 42 -7.22 2.13 19.50
N GLU A 43 -7.75 0.91 19.37
CA GLU A 43 -8.59 0.49 18.23
C GLU A 43 -9.75 1.45 17.94
N ASP A 44 -10.24 2.16 18.96
CA ASP A 44 -11.29 3.19 18.88
C ASP A 44 -10.85 4.48 18.16
N GLN A 45 -9.55 4.67 17.93
CA GLN A 45 -8.97 5.82 17.23
C GLN A 45 -8.50 5.49 15.81
N ARG A 46 -8.73 4.27 15.33
CA ARG A 46 -8.41 3.86 13.96
C ARG A 46 -9.25 4.70 12.98
N ASP A 47 -8.67 5.77 12.45
CA ASP A 47 -9.36 6.64 11.50
C ASP A 47 -9.15 6.11 10.08
N GLU A 48 -9.87 5.05 9.75
CA GLU A 48 -9.89 4.44 8.42
C GLU A 48 -10.19 5.48 7.32
N LYS A 49 -11.02 6.50 7.63
CA LYS A 49 -11.33 7.57 6.68
C LYS A 49 -10.15 8.50 6.44
N TYR A 50 -9.35 8.78 7.48
CA TYR A 50 -8.10 9.53 7.33
C TYR A 50 -7.12 8.78 6.44
N ILE A 51 -6.95 7.47 6.66
CA ILE A 51 -6.06 6.63 5.84
C ILE A 51 -6.53 6.56 4.39
N ILE A 52 -7.84 6.35 4.15
CA ILE A 52 -8.42 6.37 2.80
C ILE A 52 -8.13 7.71 2.12
N LYS A 53 -8.35 8.83 2.82
CA LYS A 53 -8.13 10.17 2.26
C LYS A 53 -6.65 10.44 1.96
N LYS A 54 -5.75 9.97 2.81
CA LYS A 54 -4.29 10.08 2.62
C LYS A 54 -3.87 9.25 1.41
N CYS A 55 -4.36 8.01 1.32
CA CYS A 55 -4.15 7.13 0.17
C CYS A 55 -4.68 7.74 -1.13
N GLU A 56 -5.91 8.28 -1.15
CA GLU A 56 -6.47 8.94 -2.34
C GLU A 56 -5.59 10.12 -2.81
N SER A 57 -4.97 10.85 -1.87
CA SER A 57 -4.04 11.95 -2.18
C SER A 57 -2.75 11.49 -2.87
N PHE A 58 -2.30 10.25 -2.69
CA PHE A 58 -1.15 9.71 -3.43
C PHE A 58 -1.48 9.44 -4.91
N PHE A 59 -2.77 9.27 -5.20
CA PHE A 59 -3.27 8.97 -6.53
C PHE A 59 -4.00 10.14 -7.18
N ASP A 60 -3.78 11.37 -6.73
CA ASP A 60 -4.49 12.58 -7.18
C ASP A 60 -4.35 12.84 -8.70
N LEU A 61 -3.30 12.29 -9.34
CA LEU A 61 -3.05 12.33 -10.79
C LEU A 61 -3.62 11.13 -11.56
N VAL A 62 -4.13 10.13 -10.86
CA VAL A 62 -4.75 8.90 -11.40
C VAL A 62 -6.27 9.06 -11.32
N SER A 63 -7.03 8.33 -12.15
CA SER A 63 -8.49 8.41 -12.08
C SER A 63 -8.99 8.08 -10.66
N SER A 64 -9.75 9.02 -10.08
CA SER A 64 -10.24 8.95 -8.69
C SER A 64 -10.97 7.63 -8.38
N SER A 65 -11.60 7.00 -9.37
CA SER A 65 -12.30 5.73 -9.16
C SER A 65 -11.36 4.52 -8.99
N LEU A 66 -10.19 4.51 -9.64
CA LEU A 66 -9.17 3.46 -9.48
C LEU A 66 -8.39 3.67 -8.19
N ALA A 67 -8.02 4.92 -7.91
CA ALA A 67 -7.42 5.34 -6.64
C ALA A 67 -8.26 4.87 -5.45
N LYS A 68 -9.55 5.24 -5.45
CA LYS A 68 -10.48 4.87 -4.39
C LYS A 68 -10.60 3.36 -4.19
N LYS A 69 -10.76 2.58 -5.26
CA LYS A 69 -10.85 1.11 -5.16
C LYS A 69 -9.58 0.49 -4.58
N PHE A 70 -8.42 1.03 -4.96
CA PHE A 70 -7.15 0.57 -4.41
C PHE A 70 -7.04 0.91 -2.92
N CYS A 71 -7.37 2.15 -2.55
CA CYS A 71 -7.34 2.62 -1.17
C CYS A 71 -8.33 1.89 -0.26
N ASP A 72 -9.56 1.69 -0.72
CA ASP A 72 -10.57 0.91 0.01
C ASP A 72 -10.07 -0.53 0.23
N HIS A 73 -9.46 -1.16 -0.78
CA HIS A 73 -8.89 -2.50 -0.66
C HIS A 73 -7.67 -2.55 0.27
N PHE A 74 -6.80 -1.53 0.22
CA PHE A 74 -5.65 -1.41 1.12
C PHE A 74 -6.11 -1.26 2.58
N VAL A 75 -7.14 -0.46 2.84
CA VAL A 75 -7.67 -0.30 4.20
C VAL A 75 -8.39 -1.56 4.68
N GLU A 76 -9.18 -2.24 3.84
CA GLU A 76 -9.88 -3.46 4.24
C GLU A 76 -8.95 -4.66 4.48
N LYS A 77 -7.78 -4.72 3.82
CA LYS A 77 -6.88 -5.88 3.89
C LYS A 77 -5.50 -5.56 4.40
N GLY A 78 -4.84 -4.57 3.80
CA GLY A 78 -3.48 -4.19 4.15
C GLY A 78 -3.38 -3.62 5.55
N LEU A 79 -4.33 -2.77 5.96
CA LEU A 79 -4.31 -2.15 7.29
C LEU A 79 -4.47 -3.16 8.43
N ASP A 80 -5.30 -4.20 8.24
CA ASP A 80 -5.45 -5.28 9.21
C ASP A 80 -4.17 -6.10 9.36
N ASP A 81 -3.47 -6.34 8.25
CA ASP A 81 -2.21 -7.08 8.26
C ASP A 81 -1.08 -6.26 8.89
N ILE A 82 -1.04 -4.94 8.65
CA ILE A 82 -0.15 -3.99 9.33
C ILE A 82 -0.38 -4.00 10.85
N ILE A 83 -1.63 -3.87 11.29
CA ILE A 83 -1.94 -3.87 12.73
C ILE A 83 -1.55 -5.20 13.38
N LYS A 84 -1.90 -6.33 12.77
CA LYS A 84 -1.53 -7.65 13.32
C LYS A 84 -0.01 -7.80 13.45
N HIS A 85 0.75 -7.28 12.50
CA HIS A 85 2.21 -7.32 12.56
C HIS A 85 2.74 -6.44 13.70
N LEU A 86 2.19 -5.23 13.87
CA LEU A 86 2.61 -4.29 14.92
C LEU A 86 2.14 -4.71 16.33
N GLU A 87 1.06 -5.46 16.43
CA GLU A 87 0.54 -6.00 17.69
C GLU A 87 1.17 -7.35 18.08
N ASP A 88 1.90 -8.00 17.17
CA ASP A 88 2.62 -9.24 17.49
C ASP A 88 3.77 -8.92 18.46
N PRO A 89 3.72 -9.40 19.71
CA PRO A 89 4.79 -9.17 20.69
C PRO A 89 6.12 -9.85 20.30
N SER A 90 6.12 -10.68 19.26
CA SER A 90 7.28 -11.34 18.67
C SER A 90 7.89 -10.56 17.51
N ALA A 91 7.22 -9.51 17.01
CA ALA A 91 7.75 -8.65 15.97
C ALA A 91 8.86 -7.77 16.57
N GLU A 92 10.11 -8.09 16.25
CA GLU A 92 11.27 -7.34 16.74
C GLU A 92 11.45 -5.99 15.99
N ASN A 93 10.76 -5.78 14.88
CA ASN A 93 10.86 -4.57 14.05
C ASN A 93 9.50 -3.89 13.89
N THR A 94 9.37 -2.69 14.47
CA THR A 94 8.30 -1.74 14.15
C THR A 94 8.73 -0.72 13.08
N ASP A 95 9.96 -0.86 12.57
CA ASP A 95 10.49 -0.02 11.50
C ASP A 95 9.59 -0.13 10.26
N ALA A 96 9.12 1.02 9.79
CA ALA A 96 8.11 1.09 8.76
C ALA A 96 8.59 0.53 7.41
N ASP A 97 9.89 0.63 7.09
CA ASP A 97 10.44 0.04 5.87
C ASP A 97 10.51 -1.50 6.00
N ALA A 98 10.84 -2.03 7.18
CA ALA A 98 10.86 -3.48 7.43
C ALA A 98 9.45 -4.09 7.37
N VAL A 99 8.47 -3.50 8.07
CA VAL A 99 7.08 -3.98 8.08
C VAL A 99 6.49 -3.97 6.67
N CYS A 100 6.67 -2.87 5.94
CA CYS A 100 6.14 -2.76 4.58
C CYS A 100 6.85 -3.66 3.57
N GLY A 101 8.13 -3.96 3.81
CA GLY A 101 8.88 -4.99 3.08
C GLY A 101 8.33 -6.40 3.30
N ASP A 102 8.07 -6.76 4.56
CA ASP A 102 7.56 -8.08 4.94
C ASP A 102 6.13 -8.32 4.41
N LEU A 103 5.32 -7.26 4.32
CA LEU A 103 3.98 -7.29 3.74
C LEU A 103 3.98 -7.26 2.20
N GLY A 104 5.15 -7.06 1.56
CA GLY A 104 5.29 -6.98 0.10
C GLY A 104 4.72 -5.70 -0.51
N ALA A 105 4.40 -4.70 0.31
CA ALA A 105 4.01 -3.35 -0.14
C ALA A 105 5.24 -2.60 -0.69
N CYS A 106 6.41 -2.88 -0.12
CA CYS A 106 7.74 -2.56 -0.61
C CYS A 106 8.44 -3.89 -1.00
#